data_AF-A0A7S0U9S4-F1
#
_entry.id   AF-A0A7S0U9S4-F1
#
_cell.length_a   1.000
_cell.length_b   1.000
_cell.length_c   1.000
_cell.angle_alpha   90.00
_cell.angle_beta   90.00
_cell.angle_gamma   90.00
#
_symmetry.space_group_name_H-M   'P 1'
#
loop_
_entity.id
_entity.type
_entity.pdbx_description
1 polymer ?
#
loop_
_entity_poly.entity_id
_entity_poly.type
_entity_poly.pdbx_seq_one_letter_code
_entity_poly.pdbx_strand_id
1 'polypeptide(L)'
;EIATGRRPFDGAGEVWNLNQQATREVMRPSIASITSWPEVGPLIEKAWLKEPDARPSAKELIEMLDATPNAPPPGTEASPVAYLSPDFLNSPQCQCAVM
;
A
#
# COMPACT_ATOMS: atom_id res chain seq x y z
N GLU A 1 -1.41 -3.14 -1.35
CA GLU A 1 -0.40 -3.58 -2.33
C GLU A 1 -0.23 -5.08 -2.33
N ILE A 2 0.17 -5.71 -1.21
CA ILE A 2 0.37 -7.16 -1.11
C ILE A 2 -0.87 -7.95 -1.58
N ALA A 3 -2.06 -7.61 -1.07
CA ALA A 3 -3.31 -8.32 -1.39
C ALA A 3 -3.78 -8.17 -2.86
N THR A 4 -3.28 -7.15 -3.58
CA THR A 4 -3.68 -6.86 -4.98
C THR A 4 -2.57 -7.12 -5.98
N GLY A 5 -1.31 -7.22 -5.55
CA GLY A 5 -0.12 -7.28 -6.41
C GLY A 5 0.08 -6.03 -7.28
N ARG A 6 -0.62 -4.93 -6.99
CA ARG A 6 -0.63 -3.71 -7.82
C ARG A 6 -0.19 -2.50 -7.01
N ARG A 7 0.44 -1.55 -7.70
CA ARG A 7 0.73 -0.22 -7.15
C ARG A 7 -0.58 0.52 -6.84
N PRO A 8 -0.66 1.26 -5.73
CA PRO A 8 -1.84 2.04 -5.40
C PRO A 8 -1.98 3.18 -6.42
N PHE A 9 -3.22 3.51 -6.78
CA PHE A 9 -3.52 4.58 -7.72
C PHE A 9 -2.90 4.41 -9.12
N ASP A 10 -2.57 3.17 -9.51
CA ASP A 10 -2.09 2.86 -10.85
C ASP A 10 -3.13 3.28 -11.90
N GLY A 11 -2.76 4.18 -12.81
CA GLY A 11 -3.66 4.82 -13.79
C GLY A 11 -4.23 6.18 -13.40
N ALA A 12 -4.01 6.67 -12.18
CA ALA A 12 -4.54 7.94 -11.71
C ALA A 12 -3.54 9.11 -11.93
N GLY A 13 -3.23 9.46 -13.19
CA GLY A 13 -2.51 10.71 -13.54
C GLY A 13 -1.14 10.92 -12.85
N GLU A 14 -0.59 12.15 -12.93
CA GLU A 14 0.69 12.48 -12.30
C GLU A 14 0.66 12.37 -10.77
N VAL A 15 1.67 11.68 -10.22
CA VAL A 15 1.87 11.34 -8.80
C VAL A 15 1.78 12.54 -7.85
N TRP A 16 2.11 13.74 -8.32
CA TRP A 16 2.09 14.97 -7.52
C TRP A 16 0.68 15.42 -7.12
N ASN A 17 -0.32 15.19 -7.97
CA ASN A 17 -1.73 15.49 -7.64
C ASN A 17 -2.34 14.44 -6.72
N LEU A 18 -1.84 13.21 -6.74
CA LEU A 18 -2.35 12.12 -5.91
C LEU A 18 -2.06 12.30 -4.42
N ASN A 19 -0.88 12.80 -4.04
CA ASN A 19 -0.60 13.10 -2.62
C ASN A 19 -1.49 14.22 -2.08
N GLN A 20 -1.79 15.23 -2.90
CA GLN A 20 -2.72 16.30 -2.51
C GLN A 20 -4.17 15.81 -2.47
N GLN A 21 -4.61 15.00 -3.44
CA GLN A 21 -5.99 14.47 -3.51
C GLN A 21 -6.25 13.32 -2.52
N ALA A 22 -5.31 12.42 -2.27
CA ALA A 22 -5.46 11.37 -1.26
C ALA A 22 -5.58 11.95 0.16
N THR A 23 -4.95 13.10 0.39
CA THR A 23 -4.98 13.83 1.68
C THR A 23 -6.16 14.80 1.78
N ARG A 24 -6.58 15.47 0.69
CA ARG A 24 -7.67 16.47 0.69
C ARG A 24 -9.04 15.91 0.28
N GLU A 25 -9.09 14.97 -0.67
CA GLU A 25 -10.32 14.43 -1.26
C GLU A 25 -10.65 13.00 -0.78
N VAL A 26 -9.82 12.42 0.10
CA VAL A 26 -10.01 11.07 0.66
C VAL A 26 -10.06 10.01 -0.44
N MET A 27 -9.29 10.17 -1.52
CA MET A 27 -9.17 9.10 -2.50
C MET A 27 -8.51 7.88 -1.82
N ARG A 28 -9.18 6.72 -1.92
CA ARG A 28 -8.68 5.43 -1.44
C ARG A 28 -8.68 4.43 -2.58
N PRO A 29 -7.66 3.56 -2.70
CA PRO A 29 -7.69 2.44 -3.62
C PRO A 29 -8.93 1.57 -3.37
N SER A 30 -9.53 1.02 -4.43
CA SER A 30 -10.71 0.16 -4.27
C SER A 30 -10.34 -1.17 -3.63
N ILE A 31 -10.98 -1.52 -2.51
CA ILE A 31 -10.84 -2.85 -1.89
C ILE A 31 -11.48 -3.97 -2.71
N ALA A 32 -12.39 -3.64 -3.64
CA ALA A 32 -12.99 -4.62 -4.54
C ALA A 32 -11.97 -5.25 -5.50
N SER A 33 -10.78 -4.66 -5.62
CA SER A 33 -9.66 -5.21 -6.38
C SER A 33 -8.87 -6.30 -5.63
N ILE A 34 -9.18 -6.52 -4.35
CA ILE A 34 -8.56 -7.56 -3.54
C ILE A 34 -9.20 -8.90 -3.90
N THR A 35 -8.47 -9.69 -4.69
CA THR A 35 -8.83 -11.09 -4.99
C THR A 35 -8.17 -12.07 -4.02
N SER A 36 -7.03 -11.68 -3.45
CA SER A 36 -6.24 -12.49 -2.52
C SER A 36 -6.56 -12.05 -1.10
N TRP A 37 -7.11 -12.95 -0.29
CA TRP A 37 -7.55 -12.67 1.09
C TRP A 37 -8.59 -11.54 1.18
N PRO A 38 -9.78 -11.70 0.57
CA PRO A 38 -10.84 -10.69 0.65
C PRO A 38 -11.20 -10.30 2.10
N GLU A 39 -10.95 -11.19 3.04
CA GLU A 39 -11.17 -11.02 4.48
C GLU A 39 -10.32 -9.89 5.09
N VAL A 40 -9.20 -9.51 4.46
CA VAL A 40 -8.36 -8.39 4.92
C VAL A 40 -8.90 -7.01 4.51
N GLY A 41 -9.87 -6.97 3.58
CA GLY A 41 -10.46 -5.72 3.09
C GLY A 41 -10.95 -4.78 4.21
N PRO A 42 -11.79 -5.27 5.15
CA PRO A 42 -12.26 -4.46 6.27
C PRO A 42 -11.14 -3.91 7.18
N LEU A 43 -10.02 -4.64 7.32
CA LEU A 43 -8.87 -4.17 8.11
C LEU A 43 -8.18 -2.99 7.42
N ILE A 44 -7.99 -3.10 6.10
CA ILE A 44 -7.43 -2.02 5.27
C ILE A 44 -8.33 -0.79 5.36
N GLU A 45 -9.65 -0.97 5.34
CA GLU A 45 -10.60 0.13 5.47
C GLU A 45 -10.49 0.90 6.79
N LYS A 46 -10.30 0.19 7.90
CA LYS A 46 -10.06 0.81 9.21
C LYS A 46 -8.73 1.56 9.27
N ALA A 47 -7.68 1.00 8.66
CA ALA A 47 -6.34 1.57 8.73
C ALA A 47 -6.22 2.94 8.03
N TRP A 48 -7.04 3.21 7.02
CA TRP A 48 -6.97 4.45 6.23
C TRP A 48 -8.13 5.43 6.47
N LEU A 49 -8.85 5.29 7.58
CA LEU A 49 -9.93 6.20 7.97
C LEU A 49 -9.45 7.65 7.94
N LYS A 50 -10.35 8.57 7.57
CA LYS A 50 -10.02 9.99 7.45
C LYS A 50 -9.50 10.53 8.79
N GLU A 51 -10.28 10.33 9.84
CA GLU A 51 -9.96 10.74 11.21
C GLU A 51 -8.81 9.89 11.77
N PRO A 52 -7.67 10.50 12.15
CA PRO A 52 -6.52 9.76 12.68
C PRO A 52 -6.84 8.98 13.95
N ASP A 53 -7.62 9.56 14.85
CA ASP A 53 -7.96 8.95 16.16
C ASP A 53 -8.91 7.76 16.02
N ALA A 54 -9.58 7.62 14.87
CA ALA A 54 -10.42 6.47 14.56
C ALA A 54 -9.62 5.29 13.98
N ARG A 55 -8.35 5.51 13.61
CA ARG A 55 -7.50 4.45 13.08
C ARG A 55 -7.01 3.57 14.23
N PRO A 56 -7.10 2.23 14.08
CA PRO A 56 -6.51 1.34 15.04
C PRO A 56 -4.99 1.51 15.09
N SER A 57 -4.43 1.30 16.27
CA SER A 57 -2.98 1.16 16.45
C SER A 57 -2.44 -0.05 15.69
N ALA A 58 -1.13 -0.08 15.48
CA ALA A 58 -0.47 -1.24 14.88
C ALA A 58 -0.73 -2.53 15.67
N LYS A 59 -0.78 -2.44 17.02
CA LYS A 59 -1.07 -3.58 17.88
C LYS A 59 -2.48 -4.12 17.64
N GLU A 60 -3.48 -3.24 17.61
CA GLU A 60 -4.88 -3.62 17.35
C GLU A 60 -5.05 -4.21 15.95
N LEU A 61 -4.33 -3.70 14.94
CA LEU A 61 -4.34 -4.26 13.59
C LEU A 61 -3.80 -5.70 13.54
N ILE A 62 -2.74 -5.99 14.29
CA ILE A 62 -2.19 -7.35 14.41
C ILE A 62 -3.19 -8.27 15.07
N GLU A 63 -3.78 -7.86 16.19
CA GLU A 63 -4.82 -8.65 16.89
C GLU A 63 -6.04 -8.91 15.99
N MET A 64 -6.46 -7.92 15.19
CA MET A 64 -7.53 -8.09 14.20
C MET A 64 -7.13 -9.04 13.07
N LEU A 65 -5.88 -9.00 12.61
CA LEU A 65 -5.38 -9.86 11.55
C LEU A 65 -5.30 -11.32 12.03
N ASP A 66 -4.80 -11.56 13.24
CA ASP A 66 -4.72 -12.89 13.85
C ASP A 66 -6.11 -13.50 14.07
N ALA A 67 -7.12 -12.66 14.32
CA ALA A 67 -8.52 -13.08 14.44
C ALA A 67 -9.22 -13.28 13.08
N THR A 68 -8.60 -12.90 11.96
CA THR A 68 -9.21 -12.99 10.63
C THR A 68 -9.02 -14.38 10.04
N PRO A 69 -10.09 -15.12 9.69
CA PRO A 69 -9.97 -16.45 9.13
C PRO A 69 -9.28 -16.40 7.76
N ASN A 70 -8.38 -17.34 7.50
CA ASN A 70 -7.61 -17.44 6.25
C ASN A 70 -6.73 -16.20 5.94
N ALA A 71 -6.43 -15.37 6.94
CA ALA A 71 -5.44 -14.30 6.79
C ALA A 71 -4.08 -14.87 6.35
N PRO A 72 -3.29 -14.08 5.59
CA PRO A 72 -1.95 -14.50 5.19
C PRO A 72 -1.13 -14.88 6.43
N PRO A 73 -0.46 -16.05 6.45
CA PRO A 73 0.31 -16.46 7.60
C PRO A 73 1.46 -15.47 7.82
N PRO A 74 1.73 -15.08 9.09
CA PRO A 74 2.82 -14.18 9.41
C PRO A 74 4.13 -14.78 8.90
N GLY A 75 4.81 -14.08 7.98
CA GLY A 75 6.11 -14.50 7.43
C GLY A 75 6.08 -15.27 6.10
N THR A 76 4.94 -15.40 5.42
CA THR A 76 4.98 -15.89 4.02
C THR A 76 5.44 -14.79 3.08
N GLU A 77 6.62 -15.00 2.50
CA GLU A 77 7.20 -14.19 1.44
C GLU A 77 6.31 -14.16 0.20
N ALA A 78 5.35 -13.25 0.17
CA ALA A 78 4.64 -12.87 -1.04
C ALA A 78 4.82 -11.37 -1.27
N SER A 79 6.09 -10.95 -1.38
CA SER A 79 6.40 -9.64 -1.94
C SER A 79 7.23 -9.82 -3.20
N PRO A 80 6.61 -9.91 -4.39
CA PRO A 80 7.25 -9.43 -5.60
C PRO A 80 7.04 -7.92 -5.70
N VAL A 81 7.18 -7.17 -4.60
CA VAL A 81 7.55 -5.77 -4.77
C VAL A 81 8.99 -5.87 -5.22
N ALA A 82 9.22 -5.77 -6.53
CA ALA A 82 10.53 -5.56 -7.09
C ALA A 82 11.09 -4.29 -6.44
N TYR A 83 11.76 -4.48 -5.30
CA TYR A 83 12.67 -3.50 -4.75
C TYR A 83 13.59 -3.18 -5.92
N LEU A 84 13.58 -1.91 -6.34
CA LEU A 84 14.50 -1.44 -7.36
C LEU A 84 15.88 -1.96 -6.98
N SER A 85 16.42 -2.84 -7.83
CA SER A 85 17.76 -3.40 -7.63
C SER A 85 18.73 -2.25 -7.41
N PRO A 86 19.75 -2.37 -6.53
CA PRO A 86 20.78 -1.36 -6.34
C PRO A 86 21.44 -0.89 -7.65
N ASP A 87 21.32 -1.68 -8.72
CA ASP A 87 21.79 -1.36 -10.07
C ASP A 87 21.15 -0.08 -10.67
N PHE A 88 19.97 0.34 -10.20
CA PHE A 88 19.35 1.59 -10.66
C PHE A 88 20.06 2.84 -10.11
N LEU A 89 20.73 2.75 -8.95
CA LEU A 89 21.54 3.83 -8.39
C LEU A 89 22.90 3.98 -9.09
N ASN A 90 23.33 2.98 -9.85
CA ASN A 90 24.55 3.01 -10.65
C ASN A 90 24.30 3.19 -12.15
N SER A 91 23.06 3.51 -12.56
CA SER A 91 22.79 3.81 -13.96
C SER A 91 23.43 5.16 -14.34
N PRO A 92 24.29 5.21 -15.39
CA PRO A 92 24.95 6.44 -15.82
C PRO A 92 23.97 7.51 -16.34
N GLN A 93 22.68 7.19 -16.45
CA GLN A 93 21.62 8.11 -16.89
C GLN A 93 21.21 9.13 -15.80
N CYS A 94 21.65 8.97 -14.54
CA CYS A 94 21.36 9.91 -13.46
C CYS A 94 22.48 10.93 -13.16
N GLN A 95 23.55 10.99 -13.96
CA GLN A 95 24.63 11.99 -13.80
C GLN A 95 24.54 13.09 -14.86
N CYS A 96 23.49 13.89 -14.84
CA CYS A 96 23.43 15.13 -15.61
C CYS A 96 22.70 16.20 -14.80
N ALA A 97 23.41 16.85 -13.87
CA ALA A 97 23.22 18.27 -13.51
C ALA A 97 24.09 18.63 -12.29
N VAL A 98 25.40 18.74 -12.49
CA VAL A 98 26.20 19.73 -11.75
C VAL A 98 27.14 20.38 -12.76
N MET A 99 26.71 21.52 -13.29
CA MET A 99 27.61 22.55 -13.81
C MET A 99 27.48 23.75 -12.89
#